data_AF-A0A815A1L8-F1
#
_entry.id   AF-A0A815A1L8-F1
#
_cell.length_a   1.000
_cell.length_b   1.000
_cell.length_c   1.000
_cell.angle_alpha   90.00
_cell.angle_beta   90.00
_cell.angle_gamma   90.00
#
_symmetry.space_group_name_H-M   'P 1'
#
loop_
_entity.id
_entity.type
_entity.pdbx_description
1 polymer ?
#
loop_
_entity_poly.entity_id
_entity_poly.type
_entity_poly.pdbx_seq_one_letter_code
_entity_poly.pdbx_strand_id
1 'polypeptide(L)'
;MVNTINVINRSGKTVKLGFFRNHAAFRPSFEAEKTILLRRNQSLSVRLDNGWEGRVQRITGASNDPATWAEVHFNAWHNMTFADISFIRGYNGSMVFSTNDDSLHTGTRDNLYRGAPHRCKRRDSGGNYVLDATEPYGGGQNGELIAYYRSRVPTGHGYIVPNDHASSHGTRRTDINLKIY
;
A
#
# COMPACT_ATOMS: atom_id res chain seq x y z
N MET A 1 24.01 3.60 3.68
CA MET A 1 22.75 3.86 4.42
C MET A 1 21.92 2.60 4.39
N VAL A 2 21.15 2.30 5.44
CA VAL A 2 20.33 1.08 5.51
C VAL A 2 18.89 1.44 5.17
N ASN A 3 18.28 0.74 4.21
CA ASN A 3 16.86 0.92 3.88
C ASN A 3 16.00 0.29 4.96
N THR A 4 15.09 1.07 5.52
CA THR A 4 14.27 0.67 6.66
C THR A 4 12.83 1.12 6.46
N ILE A 5 11.89 0.19 6.64
CA ILE A 5 10.48 0.50 6.86
C ILE A 5 10.17 0.28 8.33
N ASN A 6 9.85 1.34 9.05
CA ASN A 6 9.31 1.30 10.40
C ASN A 6 7.81 1.05 10.31
N VAL A 7 7.40 -0.19 10.46
CA VAL A 7 5.99 -0.59 10.40
C VAL A 7 5.36 -0.37 11.76
N ILE A 8 4.23 0.32 11.80
CA ILE A 8 3.50 0.66 13.02
C ILE A 8 2.04 0.21 12.85
N ASN A 9 1.61 -0.77 13.65
CA ASN A 9 0.23 -1.22 13.64
C ASN A 9 -0.63 -0.35 14.57
N ARG A 10 -1.33 0.63 14.01
CA ARG A 10 -2.33 1.44 14.73
C ARG A 10 -3.74 0.85 14.65
N SER A 11 -3.92 -0.25 13.91
CA SER A 11 -5.21 -0.91 13.84
C SER A 11 -5.60 -1.54 15.18
N GLY A 12 -6.91 -1.70 15.39
CA GLY A 12 -7.45 -2.33 16.60
C GLY A 12 -7.18 -3.83 16.75
N LYS A 13 -6.40 -4.45 15.84
CA LYS A 13 -6.21 -5.91 15.76
C LYS A 13 -4.80 -6.29 15.35
N THR A 14 -4.46 -7.56 15.49
CA THR A 14 -3.22 -8.12 14.92
C THR A 14 -3.28 -8.09 13.40
N VAL A 15 -2.18 -7.71 12.75
CA VAL A 15 -2.04 -7.68 11.29
C VAL A 15 -0.88 -8.55 10.84
N LYS A 16 -1.11 -9.36 9.81
CA LYS A 16 -0.06 -10.03 9.04
C LYS A 16 0.24 -9.18 7.81
N LEU A 17 1.50 -8.81 7.63
CA LEU A 17 1.97 -8.09 6.44
C LEU A 17 2.96 -8.97 5.68
N GLY A 18 2.92 -8.89 4.37
CA GLY A 18 3.93 -9.47 3.49
C GLY A 18 4.68 -8.39 2.73
N PHE A 19 5.96 -8.64 2.50
CA PHE A 19 6.86 -7.85 1.65
C PHE A 19 7.05 -8.63 0.36
N PHE A 20 6.74 -8.00 -0.76
CA PHE A 20 6.74 -8.60 -2.08
C PHE A 20 7.66 -7.79 -2.95
N ARG A 21 8.85 -8.34 -3.25
CA ARG A 21 9.81 -7.72 -4.15
C ARG A 21 9.32 -7.83 -5.59
N ASN A 22 9.52 -6.79 -6.38
CA ASN A 22 9.23 -6.82 -7.81
C ASN A 22 10.32 -7.64 -8.53
N HIS A 23 9.91 -8.45 -9.51
CA HIS A 23 10.85 -9.22 -10.35
C HIS A 23 11.29 -8.44 -11.58
N ALA A 24 10.42 -7.55 -12.07
CA ALA A 24 10.69 -6.57 -13.13
C ALA A 24 9.61 -5.48 -13.09
N ALA A 25 9.82 -4.40 -13.87
CA ALA A 25 8.81 -3.37 -14.07
C ALA A 25 7.47 -4.00 -14.49
N PHE A 26 6.39 -3.59 -13.83
CA PHE A 26 5.02 -4.09 -14.06
C PHE A 26 4.81 -5.60 -13.82
N ARG A 27 5.77 -6.30 -13.18
CA ARG A 27 5.69 -7.73 -12.84
C ARG A 27 5.74 -7.92 -11.31
N PRO A 28 4.62 -7.70 -10.61
CA PRO A 28 4.56 -7.90 -9.17
C PRO A 28 4.74 -9.39 -8.82
N SER A 29 5.51 -9.68 -7.77
CA SER A 29 5.50 -11.01 -7.14
C SER A 29 4.21 -11.22 -6.34
N PHE A 30 3.70 -12.45 -6.32
CA PHE A 30 2.65 -12.89 -5.39
C PHE A 30 3.17 -13.78 -4.27
N GLU A 31 4.48 -14.00 -4.25
CA GLU A 31 5.19 -14.69 -3.17
C GLU A 31 5.87 -13.66 -2.29
N ALA A 32 5.55 -13.69 -1.00
CA ALA A 32 6.17 -12.79 -0.04
C ALA A 32 7.59 -13.27 0.25
N GLU A 33 8.61 -12.43 0.03
CA GLU A 33 9.98 -12.71 0.46
C GLU A 33 10.11 -12.70 1.99
N LYS A 34 9.22 -11.97 2.66
CA LYS A 34 9.17 -11.83 4.11
C LYS A 34 7.74 -11.61 4.57
N THR A 35 7.40 -12.18 5.71
CA THR A 35 6.16 -11.86 6.41
C THR A 35 6.44 -11.45 7.85
N ILE A 36 5.62 -10.54 8.37
CA ILE A 36 5.68 -10.10 9.76
C ILE A 36 4.27 -10.14 10.35
N LEU A 37 4.20 -10.40 11.66
CA LEU A 37 2.97 -10.37 12.42
C LEU A 37 3.11 -9.28 13.49
N LEU A 38 2.27 -8.25 13.43
CA LEU A 38 2.28 -7.15 14.39
C LEU A 38 1.00 -7.15 15.20
N ARG A 39 1.13 -7.23 16.52
CA ARG A 39 0.01 -7.00 17.45
C ARG A 39 -0.44 -5.54 17.40
N ARG A 40 -1.63 -5.27 17.93
CA ARG A 40 -2.14 -3.90 18.09
C ARG A 40 -1.09 -3.03 18.81
N ASN A 41 -0.88 -1.82 18.30
CA ASN A 41 0.08 -0.81 18.80
C ASN A 41 1.56 -1.24 18.76
N GLN A 42 1.88 -2.41 18.20
CA GLN A 42 3.26 -2.84 18.02
C GLN A 42 3.91 -2.07 16.86
N SER A 43 5.22 -1.85 16.97
CA SER A 43 6.05 -1.37 15.87
C SER A 43 7.22 -2.33 15.63
N LEU A 44 7.68 -2.41 14.38
CA LEU A 44 8.83 -3.21 13.98
C LEU A 44 9.58 -2.50 12.84
N SER A 45 10.89 -2.37 12.98
CA SER A 45 11.76 -1.88 11.90
C SER A 45 12.20 -3.06 11.02
N VAL A 46 11.85 -3.01 9.74
CA VAL A 46 12.25 -4.01 8.75
C VAL A 46 13.35 -3.43 7.88
N ARG A 47 14.52 -4.08 7.90
CA ARG A 47 15.65 -3.75 7.02
C ARG A 47 15.47 -4.44 5.67
N LEU A 48 15.77 -3.69 4.61
CA LEU A 48 15.66 -4.13 3.22
C LEU A 48 16.98 -3.87 2.49
N ASP A 49 17.20 -4.60 1.40
CA ASP A 49 18.41 -4.48 0.59
C ASP A 49 18.50 -3.09 -0.08
N ASN A 50 19.72 -2.72 -0.48
CA ASN A 50 19.93 -1.57 -1.35
C ASN A 50 19.19 -1.78 -2.68
N GLY A 51 18.46 -0.76 -3.16
CA GLY A 51 17.68 -0.88 -4.39
C GLY A 51 16.43 -1.76 -4.27
N TRP A 52 15.96 -2.05 -3.05
CA TRP A 52 14.73 -2.82 -2.87
C TRP A 52 13.54 -2.07 -3.49
N GLU A 53 12.84 -2.75 -4.39
CA GLU A 53 11.64 -2.27 -5.06
C GLU A 53 10.53 -3.31 -4.87
N GLY A 54 9.36 -2.86 -4.44
CA GLY A 54 8.22 -3.75 -4.27
C GLY A 54 7.12 -3.11 -3.44
N ARG A 55 6.33 -3.96 -2.80
CA ARG A 55 5.21 -3.54 -1.97
C ARG A 55 5.15 -4.23 -0.62
N VAL A 56 4.56 -3.55 0.34
CA VAL A 56 4.03 -4.12 1.56
C VAL A 56 2.52 -4.19 1.45
N GLN A 57 1.93 -5.35 1.73
CA GLN A 57 0.47 -5.51 1.74
C GLN A 57 0.03 -6.30 2.97
N ARG A 58 -1.19 -6.03 3.43
CA ARG A 58 -1.83 -6.84 4.46
C ARG A 58 -2.30 -8.15 3.85
N ILE A 59 -1.96 -9.26 4.49
CA ILE A 59 -2.37 -10.61 4.06
C ILE A 59 -3.64 -10.98 4.83
N THR A 60 -4.78 -10.94 4.15
CA THR A 60 -6.11 -11.32 4.68
C THR A 60 -6.71 -12.53 3.96
N GLY A 61 -6.40 -12.70 2.67
CA GLY A 61 -6.71 -13.89 1.87
C GLY A 61 -5.50 -14.33 1.05
N ALA A 62 -5.72 -14.71 -0.21
CA ALA A 62 -4.65 -14.98 -1.16
C ALA A 62 -3.87 -13.69 -1.48
N SER A 63 -2.61 -13.84 -1.91
CA SER A 63 -1.74 -12.68 -2.17
C SER A 63 -2.13 -11.86 -3.41
N ASN A 64 -2.98 -12.42 -4.29
CA ASN A 64 -3.58 -11.76 -5.45
C ASN A 64 -5.02 -11.29 -5.22
N ASP A 65 -5.56 -11.43 -4.00
CA ASP A 65 -6.84 -10.83 -3.65
C ASP A 65 -6.76 -9.30 -3.57
N PRO A 66 -7.90 -8.59 -3.64
CA PRO A 66 -7.93 -7.15 -3.52
C PRO A 66 -7.29 -6.64 -2.23
N ALA A 67 -6.29 -5.76 -2.35
CA ALA A 67 -5.53 -5.27 -1.21
C ALA A 67 -4.97 -3.88 -1.47
N THR A 68 -4.84 -3.11 -0.38
CA THR A 68 -4.11 -1.84 -0.41
C THR A 68 -2.62 -2.15 -0.53
N TRP A 69 -1.94 -1.53 -1.48
CA TRP A 69 -0.52 -1.74 -1.71
C TRP A 69 0.26 -0.52 -1.20
N ALA A 70 1.21 -0.74 -0.30
CA ALA A 70 2.18 0.25 0.10
C ALA A 70 3.45 0.02 -0.72
N GLU A 71 3.59 0.75 -1.83
CA GLU A 71 4.64 0.57 -2.83
C GLU A 71 5.84 1.45 -2.50
N VAL A 72 7.05 0.92 -2.64
CA VAL A 72 8.29 1.67 -2.41
C VAL A 72 9.42 1.18 -3.29
N HIS A 73 10.22 2.12 -3.78
CA HIS A 73 11.47 1.90 -4.48
C HIS A 73 12.57 2.70 -3.78
N PHE A 74 13.43 2.00 -3.04
CA PHE A 74 14.60 2.61 -2.39
C PHE A 74 15.76 2.80 -3.36
N ASN A 75 16.55 3.86 -3.16
CA ASN A 75 17.78 4.13 -3.94
C ASN A 75 17.55 4.14 -5.46
N ALA A 76 16.41 4.64 -5.89
CA ALA A 76 16.02 4.74 -7.28
C ALA A 76 16.74 5.92 -7.97
N TRP A 77 16.05 6.61 -8.89
CA TRP A 77 16.57 7.77 -9.60
C TRP A 77 17.19 8.81 -8.65
N HIS A 78 18.43 9.23 -8.94
CA HIS A 78 19.24 10.10 -8.07
C HIS A 78 19.35 9.65 -6.60
N ASN A 79 19.35 8.34 -6.35
CA ASN A 79 19.42 7.74 -5.02
C ASN A 79 18.27 8.20 -4.09
N MET A 80 17.11 8.51 -4.68
CA MET A 80 15.89 8.84 -3.93
C MET A 80 15.08 7.59 -3.60
N THR A 81 14.31 7.67 -2.53
CA THR A 81 13.25 6.72 -2.21
C THR A 81 11.94 7.27 -2.75
N PHE A 82 11.23 6.50 -3.56
CA PHE A 82 9.87 6.82 -4.01
C PHE A 82 8.90 5.89 -3.31
N ALA A 83 7.78 6.43 -2.82
CA ALA A 83 6.72 5.61 -2.26
C ALA A 83 5.32 6.18 -2.53
N ASP A 84 4.34 5.28 -2.58
CA ASP A 84 2.92 5.58 -2.70
C ASP A 84 2.06 4.54 -1.98
N ILE A 85 0.82 4.94 -1.68
CA ILE A 85 -0.24 4.02 -1.29
C ILE A 85 -1.19 3.88 -2.47
N SER A 86 -1.27 2.67 -2.99
CA SER A 86 -1.99 2.33 -4.21
C SER A 86 -3.27 1.56 -3.91
N PHE A 87 -4.32 1.97 -4.61
CA PHE A 87 -5.65 1.34 -4.59
C PHE A 87 -5.99 0.67 -5.92
N ILE A 88 -5.03 0.62 -6.86
CA ILE A 88 -5.19 -0.01 -8.18
C ILE A 88 -5.68 -1.44 -8.03
N ARG A 89 -5.03 -2.19 -7.13
CA ARG A 89 -5.31 -3.60 -6.87
C ARG A 89 -6.30 -3.80 -5.72
N GLY A 90 -7.01 -2.75 -5.32
CA GLY A 90 -8.10 -2.81 -4.36
C GLY A 90 -7.75 -2.29 -2.98
N TYR A 91 -8.55 -2.67 -1.98
CA TYR A 91 -8.41 -2.14 -0.62
C TYR A 91 -8.85 -3.17 0.42
N ASN A 92 -7.99 -3.42 1.41
CA ASN A 92 -8.28 -4.29 2.57
C ASN A 92 -7.90 -3.66 3.93
N GLY A 93 -7.60 -2.37 3.92
CA GLY A 93 -7.26 -1.58 5.11
C GLY A 93 -6.52 -0.30 4.75
N SER A 94 -6.62 0.72 5.61
CA SER A 94 -5.98 2.01 5.37
C SER A 94 -4.52 1.97 5.78
N MET A 95 -3.67 2.60 4.97
CA MET A 95 -2.24 2.70 5.19
C MET A 95 -1.77 4.11 4.91
N VAL A 96 -0.71 4.54 5.61
CA VAL A 96 -0.03 5.81 5.38
C VAL A 96 1.47 5.57 5.40
N PHE A 97 2.15 5.99 4.34
CA PHE A 97 3.58 6.23 4.39
C PHE A 97 3.87 7.64 4.87
N SER A 98 4.90 7.78 5.71
CA SER A 98 5.41 9.08 6.15
C SER A 98 6.90 9.04 6.48
N THR A 99 7.60 10.15 6.35
CA THR A 99 8.92 10.35 6.99
C THR A 99 8.78 11.21 8.25
N ASN A 100 9.81 11.23 9.11
CA ASN A 100 9.79 12.06 10.33
C ASN A 100 9.99 13.56 10.04
N ASP A 101 10.53 13.90 8.86
CA ASP A 101 10.74 15.26 8.39
C ASP A 101 9.62 15.73 7.43
N ASP A 102 8.54 14.95 7.32
CA ASP A 102 7.39 15.17 6.43
C ASP A 102 7.73 15.35 4.94
N SER A 103 8.96 15.04 4.51
CA SER A 103 9.36 15.03 3.09
C SER A 103 8.60 13.98 2.26
N LEU A 104 7.96 13.02 2.92
CA LEU A 104 7.08 12.04 2.31
C LEU A 104 5.82 11.89 3.17
N HIS A 105 4.65 11.96 2.54
CA HIS A 105 3.35 11.69 3.17
C HIS A 105 2.33 11.28 2.11
N THR A 106 1.87 10.03 2.12
CA THR A 106 0.92 9.50 1.13
C THR A 106 0.08 8.38 1.76
N GLY A 107 -1.14 8.20 1.28
CA GLY A 107 -2.16 7.32 1.85
C GLY A 107 -3.24 8.04 2.65
N THR A 108 -4.08 7.25 3.32
CA THR A 108 -5.19 7.75 4.14
C THR A 108 -5.37 6.92 5.41
N ARG A 109 -5.95 7.54 6.43
CA ARG A 109 -6.39 6.89 7.67
C ARG A 109 -7.85 6.46 7.61
N ASP A 110 -8.60 6.96 6.64
CA ASP A 110 -10.04 6.78 6.57
C ASP A 110 -10.38 5.32 6.26
N ASN A 111 -11.41 4.80 6.93
CA ASN A 111 -11.98 3.51 6.57
C ASN A 111 -12.81 3.67 5.28
N LEU A 112 -12.16 3.42 4.14
CA LEU A 112 -12.78 3.57 2.83
C LEU A 112 -13.89 2.54 2.57
N TYR A 113 -13.88 1.38 3.25
CA TYR A 113 -14.90 0.36 3.04
C TYR A 113 -16.30 0.84 3.46
N ARG A 114 -16.41 1.58 4.57
CA ARG A 114 -17.73 1.94 5.13
C ARG A 114 -18.60 2.73 4.15
N GLY A 115 -18.02 3.73 3.51
CA GLY A 115 -18.71 4.63 2.58
C GLY A 115 -18.71 4.17 1.13
N ALA A 116 -18.01 3.08 0.79
CA ALA A 116 -17.87 2.66 -0.60
C ALA A 116 -19.22 2.23 -1.21
N PRO A 117 -19.35 2.33 -2.55
CA PRO A 117 -20.52 1.82 -3.24
C PRO A 117 -20.69 0.31 -3.05
N HIS A 118 -21.93 -0.14 -2.92
CA HIS A 118 -22.24 -1.54 -2.60
C HIS A 118 -21.64 -2.52 -3.62
N ARG A 119 -21.71 -2.20 -4.92
CA ARG A 119 -21.18 -3.06 -6.00
C ARG A 119 -19.67 -3.23 -6.00
N CYS A 120 -18.94 -2.35 -5.31
CA CYS A 120 -17.49 -2.44 -5.17
C CYS A 120 -17.07 -3.23 -3.93
N LYS A 121 -18.01 -3.61 -3.05
CA LYS A 121 -17.75 -4.37 -1.83
C LYS A 121 -17.81 -5.85 -2.12
N ARG A 122 -16.83 -6.60 -1.62
CA ARG A 122 -16.79 -8.07 -1.70
C ARG A 122 -16.06 -8.68 -0.52
N ARG A 123 -15.95 -10.01 -0.53
CA ARG A 123 -15.03 -10.75 0.34
C ARG A 123 -13.81 -11.22 -0.45
N ASP A 124 -12.67 -11.26 0.22
CA ASP A 124 -11.47 -11.94 -0.27
C ASP A 124 -11.58 -13.46 -0.06
N SER A 125 -10.58 -14.23 -0.51
CA SER A 125 -10.58 -15.69 -0.37
C SER A 125 -10.50 -16.15 1.09
N GLY A 126 -10.07 -15.28 2.01
CA GLY A 126 -10.08 -15.51 3.45
C GLY A 126 -11.39 -15.08 4.13
N GLY A 127 -12.39 -14.63 3.36
CA GLY A 127 -13.68 -14.19 3.87
C GLY A 127 -13.69 -12.76 4.46
N ASN A 128 -12.62 -11.99 4.34
CA ASN A 128 -12.54 -10.63 4.86
C ASN A 128 -13.18 -9.63 3.90
N TYR A 129 -13.77 -8.57 4.46
CA TYR A 129 -14.33 -7.48 3.68
C TYR A 129 -13.25 -6.64 3.00
N VAL A 130 -13.36 -6.49 1.68
CA VAL A 130 -12.44 -5.73 0.83
C VAL A 130 -13.23 -4.91 -0.20
N LEU A 131 -12.58 -3.91 -0.78
CA LEU A 131 -13.07 -3.25 -1.99
C LEU A 131 -12.32 -3.82 -3.20
N ASP A 132 -13.04 -3.92 -4.31
CA ASP A 132 -12.50 -4.36 -5.59
C ASP A 132 -11.35 -3.47 -6.08
N ALA A 133 -10.64 -3.92 -7.12
CA ALA A 133 -9.64 -3.17 -7.82
C ALA A 133 -10.26 -1.99 -8.59
N THR A 134 -9.59 -0.84 -8.65
CA THR A 134 -9.94 0.18 -9.65
C THR A 134 -9.54 -0.26 -11.04
N GLU A 135 -8.51 -1.11 -11.14
CA GLU A 135 -8.07 -1.76 -12.37
C GLU A 135 -7.63 -3.22 -12.10
N PRO A 136 -8.50 -4.21 -12.39
CA PRO A 136 -8.17 -5.62 -12.17
C PRO A 136 -7.15 -6.13 -13.19
N TYR A 137 -6.58 -7.31 -12.94
CA TYR A 137 -5.59 -7.92 -13.85
C TYR A 137 -6.11 -8.21 -15.26
N GLY A 138 -7.43 -8.40 -15.41
CA GLY A 138 -8.08 -8.60 -16.71
C GLY A 138 -8.27 -7.30 -17.52
N GLY A 139 -7.86 -6.15 -16.98
CA GLY A 139 -8.06 -4.83 -17.58
C GLY A 139 -9.44 -4.23 -17.32
N GLY A 140 -9.65 -3.02 -17.85
CA GLY A 140 -10.85 -2.21 -17.59
C GLY A 140 -10.75 -1.42 -16.29
N GLN A 141 -11.54 -0.35 -16.17
CA GLN A 141 -11.52 0.53 -15.02
C GLN A 141 -12.87 0.58 -14.30
N ASN A 142 -12.85 0.51 -12.98
CA ASN A 142 -14.03 0.68 -12.13
C ASN A 142 -14.29 2.17 -11.87
N GLY A 143 -14.93 2.83 -12.84
CA GLY A 143 -15.17 4.28 -12.80
C GLY A 143 -15.89 4.77 -11.53
N GLU A 144 -16.82 4.00 -10.98
CA GLU A 144 -17.51 4.38 -9.74
C GLU A 144 -16.60 4.30 -8.52
N LEU A 145 -15.75 3.27 -8.42
CA LEU A 145 -14.79 3.17 -7.34
C LEU A 145 -13.71 4.25 -7.45
N ILE A 146 -13.28 4.58 -8.67
CA ILE A 146 -12.35 5.68 -8.93
C ILE A 146 -12.95 7.01 -8.45
N ALA A 147 -14.18 7.33 -8.88
CA ALA A 147 -14.88 8.53 -8.44
C ALA A 147 -15.05 8.58 -6.92
N TYR A 148 -15.39 7.46 -6.30
CA TYR A 148 -15.46 7.33 -4.85
C TYR A 148 -14.11 7.64 -4.18
N TYR A 149 -13.01 7.01 -4.60
CA TYR A 149 -11.70 7.29 -4.01
C TYR A 149 -11.27 8.74 -4.20
N ARG A 150 -11.51 9.37 -5.35
CA ARG A 150 -11.23 10.80 -5.58
C ARG A 150 -12.01 11.72 -4.64
N SER A 151 -13.21 11.32 -4.21
CA SER A 151 -14.00 12.09 -3.25
C SER A 151 -13.57 11.92 -1.80
N ARG A 152 -12.69 10.95 -1.49
CA ARG A 152 -12.33 10.56 -0.10
C ARG A 152 -10.84 10.65 0.18
N VAL A 153 -10.00 10.48 -0.83
CA VAL A 153 -8.54 10.53 -0.73
C VAL A 153 -8.08 11.84 -1.34
N PRO A 154 -7.38 12.71 -0.59
CA PRO A 154 -6.87 13.96 -1.13
C PRO A 154 -5.99 13.75 -2.36
N THR A 155 -6.01 14.71 -3.28
CA THR A 155 -5.11 14.70 -4.45
C THR A 155 -3.66 14.57 -4.00
N GLY A 156 -2.91 13.62 -4.58
CA GLY A 156 -1.53 13.32 -4.20
C GLY A 156 -1.39 12.32 -3.04
N HIS A 157 -2.48 11.84 -2.45
CA HIS A 157 -2.42 10.91 -1.31
C HIS A 157 -2.83 9.47 -1.67
N GLY A 158 -3.04 9.15 -2.94
CA GLY A 158 -3.40 7.80 -3.34
C GLY A 158 -3.24 7.56 -4.82
N TYR A 159 -2.60 6.45 -5.17
CA TYR A 159 -2.45 6.00 -6.55
C TYR A 159 -3.72 5.21 -6.93
N ILE A 160 -4.69 5.89 -7.57
CA ILE A 160 -6.05 5.38 -7.80
C ILE A 160 -6.20 4.80 -9.21
N VAL A 161 -5.54 5.40 -10.20
CA VAL A 161 -5.48 4.91 -11.58
C VAL A 161 -4.04 4.90 -12.08
N PRO A 162 -3.71 4.12 -13.14
CA PRO A 162 -2.43 4.28 -13.82
C PRO A 162 -2.20 5.75 -14.18
N ASN A 163 -0.97 6.21 -13.99
CA ASN A 163 -0.53 7.58 -14.21
C ASN A 163 -0.90 8.60 -13.13
N ASP A 164 -1.33 8.17 -11.94
CA ASP A 164 -1.43 9.00 -10.74
C ASP A 164 -0.07 9.36 -10.14
N HIS A 165 0.86 9.82 -10.98
CA HIS A 165 2.23 10.12 -10.60
C HIS A 165 2.34 11.20 -9.51
N ALA A 166 1.34 12.10 -9.42
CA ALA A 166 1.26 13.09 -8.35
C ALA A 166 1.14 12.47 -6.94
N SER A 167 0.75 11.19 -6.84
CA SER A 167 0.63 10.46 -5.57
C SER A 167 1.88 9.67 -5.16
N SER A 168 2.90 9.64 -6.04
CA SER A 168 4.18 9.00 -5.77
C SER A 168 5.20 10.03 -5.34
N HIS A 169 5.62 9.95 -4.08
CA HIS A 169 6.40 10.99 -3.42
C HIS A 169 7.85 10.56 -3.30
N GLY A 170 8.77 11.43 -3.70
CA GLY A 170 10.20 11.21 -3.63
C GLY A 170 10.84 11.86 -2.41
N THR A 171 11.74 11.16 -1.72
CA THR A 171 12.52 11.67 -0.60
C THR A 171 13.97 11.17 -0.65
N ARG A 172 14.90 11.89 -0.01
CA ARG A 172 16.28 11.41 0.21
C ARG A 172 16.41 10.49 1.42
N ARG A 173 15.35 10.31 2.22
CA ARG A 173 15.33 9.41 3.37
C ARG A 173 15.36 7.95 2.91
N THR A 174 16.07 7.11 3.64
CA THR A 174 16.03 5.64 3.48
C THR A 174 15.34 4.96 4.66
N ASP A 175 14.84 5.75 5.62
CA ASP A 175 14.03 5.32 6.75
C ASP A 175 12.63 5.95 6.65
N ILE A 176 11.64 5.11 6.34
CA ILE A 176 10.25 5.55 6.18
C ILE A 176 9.35 4.83 7.17
N ASN A 177 8.24 5.45 7.54
CA ASN A 177 7.25 4.88 8.43
C ASN A 177 6.05 4.39 7.62
N LEU A 178 5.61 3.16 7.84
CA LEU A 178 4.35 2.62 7.34
C LEU A 178 3.38 2.44 8.51
N LYS A 179 2.30 3.22 8.54
CA LYS A 179 1.25 3.14 9.57
C LYS A 179 0.04 2.41 9.00
N ILE A 180 -0.43 1.39 9.72
CA ILE A 180 -1.62 0.59 9.37
C ILE A 180 -2.77 0.95 10.31
N TYR A 181 -3.98 1.17 9.78
CA TYR A 181 -5.17 1.56 10.54
C TYR A 181 -6.29 0.52 10.48
#